data_AF-A0A924HAI8-F1
#
_entry.id   AF-A0A924HAI8-F1
#
_cell.length_a   1.000
_cell.length_b   1.000
_cell.length_c   1.000
_cell.angle_alpha   90.00
_cell.angle_beta   90.00
_cell.angle_gamma   90.00
#
_symmetry.space_group_name_H-M   'P 1'
#
loop_
_entity.id
_entity.type
_entity.pdbx_description
1 polymer ?
#
loop_
_entity_poly.entity_id
_entity_poly.type
_entity_poly.pdbx_seq_one_letter_code
_entity_poly.pdbx_strand_id
1 'polypeptide(L)'
;MLFAIFLIARCARICWAGSPFDDIKRDFRPSDTLILARDGEIIQRVRTDAFVRRGQWVTLADVSPALRTALVLGEDKRFFEHRS
;
A
#
# COMPACT_ATOMS: atom_id res chain seq x y z
N MET A 1 -25.70 -20.12 -26.13
CA MET A 1 -25.13 -18.75 -26.28
C MET A 1 -25.24 -17.91 -25.00
N LEU A 2 -26.35 -17.96 -24.24
CA LEU A 2 -26.49 -17.25 -22.97
C LEU A 2 -25.43 -17.62 -21.89
N PHE A 3 -25.01 -18.89 -21.87
CA PHE A 3 -23.99 -19.41 -20.94
C PHE A 3 -22.58 -18.85 -21.20
N ALA A 4 -22.22 -18.64 -22.46
CA ALA A 4 -20.93 -18.07 -22.86
C ALA A 4 -20.85 -16.57 -22.51
N ILE A 5 -21.95 -15.84 -22.68
CA ILE A 5 -22.07 -14.43 -22.26
C ILE A 5 -21.91 -14.30 -20.73
N PHE A 6 -22.48 -15.22 -19.97
CA PHE A 6 -22.37 -15.23 -18.51
C PHE A 6 -20.93 -15.49 -18.01
N LEU A 7 -20.20 -16.38 -18.69
CA LEU A 7 -18.78 -16.67 -18.41
C LEU A 7 -17.85 -15.49 -18.75
N ILE A 8 -18.06 -14.84 -19.90
CA ILE A 8 -17.29 -13.65 -20.32
C ILE A 8 -17.54 -12.48 -19.36
N ALA A 9 -18.80 -12.25 -18.98
CA ALA A 9 -19.16 -11.20 -18.02
C ALA A 9 -18.55 -11.40 -16.63
N ARG A 10 -18.33 -12.66 -16.20
CA ARG A 10 -17.62 -12.96 -14.93
C ARG A 10 -16.11 -12.74 -15.03
N CYS A 11 -15.46 -13.13 -16.12
CA CYS A 11 -14.03 -12.85 -16.34
C CYS A 11 -13.74 -11.34 -16.37
N ALA A 12 -14.62 -10.53 -16.97
CA ALA A 12 -14.45 -9.08 -17.04
C ALA A 12 -14.46 -8.40 -15.65
N ARG A 13 -15.20 -8.93 -14.67
CA ARG A 13 -15.24 -8.36 -13.30
C ARG A 13 -13.96 -8.59 -12.51
N ILE A 14 -13.27 -9.69 -12.74
CA ILE A 14 -12.01 -10.03 -12.04
C ILE A 14 -10.88 -9.10 -12.50
N CYS A 15 -10.95 -8.59 -13.75
CA CYS A 15 -9.91 -7.73 -14.33
C CYS A 15 -10.03 -6.25 -13.91
N TRP A 16 -11.20 -5.82 -13.41
CA TRP A 16 -11.50 -4.40 -13.18
C TRP A 16 -11.67 -3.99 -11.71
N ALA A 17 -11.71 -4.94 -10.79
CA ALA A 17 -11.84 -4.65 -9.37
C ALA A 17 -10.56 -5.07 -8.63
N GLY A 18 -9.54 -4.21 -8.70
CA GLY A 18 -8.46 -4.27 -7.72
C GLY A 18 -9.04 -4.09 -6.30
N SER A 19 -8.40 -4.68 -5.29
CA SER A 19 -8.82 -4.48 -3.90
C SER A 19 -8.89 -2.97 -3.61
N PRO A 20 -9.98 -2.48 -3.00
CA PRO A 20 -10.06 -1.12 -2.50
C PRO A 20 -8.83 -0.76 -1.64
N PHE A 21 -8.44 0.51 -1.66
CA PHE A 21 -7.31 1.01 -0.87
C PHE A 21 -7.36 0.56 0.60
N ASP A 22 -8.55 0.63 1.21
CA ASP A 22 -8.74 0.24 2.61
C ASP A 22 -8.53 -1.26 2.85
N ASP A 23 -8.93 -2.12 1.90
CA ASP A 23 -8.69 -3.56 1.97
C ASP A 23 -7.20 -3.87 1.83
N ILE A 24 -6.51 -3.20 0.90
CA ILE A 24 -5.04 -3.34 0.75
C ILE A 24 -4.33 -2.92 2.03
N LYS A 25 -4.71 -1.77 2.60
CA LYS A 25 -4.11 -1.25 3.83
C LYS A 25 -4.38 -2.18 5.01
N ARG A 26 -5.58 -2.74 5.13
CA ARG A 26 -5.94 -3.70 6.19
C ARG A 26 -5.12 -4.99 6.06
N ASP A 27 -4.95 -5.50 4.84
CA ASP A 27 -4.33 -6.79 4.60
C ASP A 27 -2.79 -6.71 4.51
N PHE A 28 -2.24 -5.49 4.50
CA PHE A 28 -0.80 -5.24 4.48
C PHE A 28 -0.10 -5.76 5.74
N ARG A 29 0.93 -6.58 5.54
CA ARG A 29 1.80 -7.09 6.60
C ARG A 29 3.25 -6.69 6.31
N PRO A 30 3.89 -5.87 7.17
CA PRO A 30 5.32 -5.60 7.08
C PRO A 30 6.13 -6.90 7.20
N SER A 31 7.34 -6.92 6.63
CA SER A 31 8.24 -8.07 6.76
C SER A 31 8.91 -8.17 8.13
N ASP A 32 8.78 -7.13 8.94
CA ASP A 32 9.37 -7.02 10.26
C ASP A 32 8.30 -6.64 11.29
N THR A 33 8.33 -7.28 12.46
CA THR A 33 7.52 -6.95 13.62
C THR A 33 8.33 -6.14 14.62
N LEU A 34 7.76 -5.04 15.12
CA LEU A 34 8.35 -4.24 16.17
C LEU A 34 7.94 -4.81 17.54
N ILE A 35 8.92 -5.05 18.40
CA ILE A 35 8.72 -5.34 19.82
C ILE A 35 8.84 -4.02 20.55
N LEU A 36 7.75 -3.61 21.20
CA LEU A 36 7.68 -2.35 21.92
C LEU A 36 7.75 -2.59 23.43
N ALA A 37 8.43 -1.69 24.13
CA ALA A 37 8.34 -1.56 25.57
C ALA A 37 6.94 -1.08 25.99
N ARG A 38 6.65 -1.13 27.29
CA ARG A 38 5.35 -0.72 27.84
C ARG A 38 5.03 0.75 27.57
N ASP A 39 6.05 1.60 27.51
CA ASP A 39 5.97 3.02 27.18
C ASP A 39 5.89 3.31 25.66
N GLY A 40 5.96 2.27 24.82
CA GLY A 40 5.90 2.37 23.37
C GLY A 40 7.26 2.53 22.68
N GLU A 41 8.38 2.53 23.42
CA GLU A 41 9.71 2.58 22.81
C GLU A 41 10.01 1.28 22.04
N ILE A 42 10.69 1.38 20.89
CA ILE A 42 11.09 0.20 20.11
C ILE A 42 12.26 -0.48 20.81
N ILE A 43 12.03 -1.67 21.36
CA ILE A 43 13.09 -2.51 21.94
C ILE A 43 13.82 -3.26 20.83
N GLN A 44 13.07 -3.85 19.89
CA GLN A 44 13.64 -4.73 18.88
C GLN A 44 12.79 -4.75 17.60
N ARG A 45 13.45 -5.00 16.48
CA ARG A 45 12.81 -5.35 15.21
C ARG A 45 13.13 -6.80 14.87
N VAL A 46 12.10 -7.62 14.68
CA VAL A 46 12.23 -9.05 14.36
C VAL A 46 11.71 -9.32 12.96
N ARG A 47 12.54 -9.97 12.14
CA ARG A 47 12.18 -10.40 10.78
C ARG A 47 11.17 -11.54 10.84
N THR A 48 9.96 -11.32 10.33
CA THR A 48 8.88 -12.31 10.29
C THR A 48 8.66 -12.91 8.90
N ASP A 49 9.06 -12.21 7.85
CA ASP A 49 9.03 -12.71 6.47
C ASP A 49 10.41 -12.53 5.82
N ALA A 50 11.13 -13.64 5.66
CA ALA A 50 12.50 -13.66 5.15
C ALA A 50 12.59 -13.46 3.63
N PHE A 51 11.50 -13.65 2.88
CA PHE A 51 11.53 -13.67 1.42
C PHE A 51 11.26 -12.29 0.80
N VAL A 52 10.62 -11.38 1.55
CA VAL A 52 10.29 -10.04 1.06
C VAL A 52 10.77 -8.96 2.03
N ARG A 53 11.05 -7.77 1.51
CA ARG A 53 11.34 -6.58 2.32
C ARG A 53 10.21 -5.59 2.16
N ARG A 54 9.30 -5.59 3.13
CA ARG A 54 8.17 -4.67 3.24
C ARG A 54 8.35 -3.84 4.50
N GLY A 55 8.58 -2.54 4.33
CA GLY A 55 8.64 -1.60 5.45
C GLY A 55 7.30 -1.47 6.16
N GLN A 56 7.29 -0.74 7.28
CA GLN A 56 6.03 -0.36 7.93
C GLN A 56 5.19 0.51 7.01
N TRP A 57 3.87 0.40 7.09
CA TRP A 57 2.98 1.32 6.41
C TRP A 57 3.02 2.67 7.10
N VAL A 58 3.43 3.72 6.40
CA VAL A 58 3.51 5.09 6.94
C VAL A 58 2.37 5.91 6.36
N THR A 59 1.63 6.63 7.20
CA THR A 59 0.55 7.51 6.70
C THR A 59 1.15 8.77 6.08
N LEU A 60 0.42 9.39 5.14
CA LEU A 60 0.88 10.61 4.50
C LEU A 60 1.09 11.77 5.50
N ALA A 61 0.40 11.75 6.64
CA ALA A 61 0.54 12.76 7.70
C ALA A 61 1.86 12.61 8.48
N ASP A 62 2.38 11.38 8.59
CA ASP A 62 3.65 11.09 9.29
C ASP A 62 4.88 11.33 8.40
N VAL A 63 4.67 11.60 7.10
CA VAL A 63 5.76 11.94 6.17
C VAL A 63 6.03 13.44 6.21
N SER A 64 7.31 13.80 6.39
CA SER A 64 7.77 15.19 6.38
C SER A 64 7.22 15.96 5.16
N PRO A 65 6.62 17.15 5.36
CA PRO A 65 6.17 17.99 4.26
C PRO A 65 7.26 18.30 3.24
N ALA A 66 8.48 18.60 3.70
CA ALA A 66 9.60 18.90 2.83
C ALA A 66 9.98 17.69 1.96
N LEU A 67 9.95 16.49 2.53
CA LEU A 67 10.23 15.26 1.78
C LEU A 67 9.15 15.01 0.71
N ARG A 68 7.87 15.21 1.03
CA ARG A 68 6.77 15.07 0.06
C ARG A 68 6.97 16.01 -1.13
N THR A 69 7.31 17.27 -0.87
CA THR A 69 7.56 18.26 -1.92
C THR A 69 8.79 17.89 -2.76
N ALA A 70 9.90 17.52 -2.12
CA ALA A 70 11.12 17.13 -2.82
C ALA A 70 10.89 15.92 -3.73
N LEU A 71 10.16 14.91 -3.25
CA LEU A 71 9.85 13.71 -4.03
C LEU A 71 9.00 14.04 -5.25
N VAL A 72 7.92 14.82 -5.08
CA VAL A 72 7.07 15.25 -6.21
C VAL A 72 7.88 16.04 -7.23
N LEU A 73 8.72 16.99 -6.80
CA LEU A 73 9.55 17.77 -7.71
C LEU A 73 10.62 16.95 -8.44
N GLY A 74 11.10 15.88 -7.82
CA GLY A 74 12.12 14.99 -8.38
C GLY A 74 11.55 13.95 -9.35
N GLU A 75 10.41 13.34 -9.02
CA GLU A 75 9.85 12.20 -9.75
C GLU A 75 8.77 12.61 -10.77
N ASP A 76 7.78 13.41 -10.35
CA ASP A 76 6.68 13.85 -11.20
C ASP A 76 6.18 15.23 -10.79
N LYS A 77 6.74 16.26 -11.43
CA LYS A 77 6.37 17.66 -11.18
C LYS A 77 4.91 17.96 -11.47
N ARG A 78 4.26 17.17 -12.34
CA ARG A 78 2.89 17.37 -12.78
C ARG A 78 1.90 16.49 -12.01
N PHE A 79 2.37 15.81 -10.96
CA PHE A 79 1.57 14.92 -10.12
C PHE A 79 0.21 15.51 -9.69
N PHE A 80 0.17 16.80 -9.35
CA PHE A 80 -1.07 17.47 -8.92
C PHE A 80 -2.01 17.86 -10.08
N GLU A 81 -1.52 17.94 -11.31
CA GLU A 81 -2.32 18.22 -12.51
C GLU A 81 -3.10 16.98 -12.97
N HIS A 82 -2.59 15.77 -12.68
CA HIS A 82 -3.20 14.49 -13.07
C HIS A 82 -4.50 14.16 -12.32
N ARG A 83 -4.96 15.01 -11.39
CA ARG A 83 -6.26 14.86 -10.73
C ARG A 83 -7.37 15.31 -11.68
N SER A 84 -7.69 14.50 -12.67
CA SER A 84 -8.79 14.70 -13.62
C SER A 84 -9.61 13.42 -13.77
#